data_AF-A0A367IM12-F1
#
_entry.id   AF-A0A367IM12-F1
#
_cell.length_a   1.000
_cell.length_b   1.000
_cell.length_c   1.000
_cell.angle_alpha   90.00
_cell.angle_beta   90.00
_cell.angle_gamma   90.00
#
_symmetry.space_group_name_H-M   'P 1'
#
loop_
_entity.id
_entity.type
_entity.pdbx_description
1 polymer ?
#
loop_
_entity_poly.entity_id
_entity_poly.type
_entity_poly.pdbx_seq_one_letter_code
_entity_poly.pdbx_strand_id
1 'polypeptide(L)'
;MEVAILQVNESSSARTSIDRDDDISEPRSLDIALENNHMPESLTFKKPERIIDYELDHHIISSSRCVKEYVSDSNANMISLDHIDIKAIKANTLTPREQEKTGRNKGKEKGSLLLVDQSIQEAIHCLFNNQFMKAKKIFEQQASQDPLHAQGLGSMMFLKAVMAHNRKVTEDAIKILTTVYQIATAQIDRATQHHIGDTVLHYFSACRQYMRLSKALPTHIKPIKQKNLETHKVEPISNGVLRAHVVKAEACLQMAVLYLLQETISGYIKCGLNLRRAYVSYSIVWQEYKRTGQLHNEYIDKDTISGIQFG
;
A
#
# COMPACT_ATOMS: atom_id res chain seq x y z
N MET A 1 -29.22 51.90 1.12
CA MET A 1 -29.24 50.98 -0.04
C MET A 1 -29.44 49.59 0.53
N GLU A 2 -30.69 49.30 0.93
CA GLU A 2 -31.08 48.11 1.69
C GLU A 2 -32.60 48.04 1.67
N VAL A 3 -33.17 47.14 0.86
CA VAL A 3 -34.55 46.63 1.00
C VAL A 3 -34.60 45.28 0.29
N ALA A 4 -34.86 44.21 1.04
CA ALA A 4 -35.94 43.24 0.78
C ALA A 4 -35.72 41.96 1.60
N ILE A 5 -36.35 41.94 2.77
CA ILE A 5 -36.67 40.77 3.57
C ILE A 5 -37.95 40.17 2.98
N LEU A 6 -38.00 38.87 2.73
CA LEU A 6 -39.24 38.13 2.52
C LEU A 6 -39.34 37.00 3.54
N GLN A 7 -40.21 37.24 4.53
CA GLN A 7 -40.86 36.21 5.34
C GLN A 7 -42.03 35.64 4.55
N VAL A 8 -42.22 34.32 4.56
CA VAL A 8 -43.55 33.69 4.46
C VAL A 8 -43.59 32.51 5.44
N ASN A 9 -44.51 32.61 6.40
CA ASN A 9 -44.85 31.59 7.39
C ASN A 9 -46.07 30.77 6.92
N GLU A 10 -46.02 29.46 7.22
CA GLU A 10 -47.06 28.53 7.69
C GLU A 10 -48.48 28.59 7.06
N SER A 11 -49.13 27.49 6.65
CA SER A 11 -49.59 26.37 7.50
C SER A 11 -50.55 25.43 6.72
N SER A 12 -50.81 24.24 7.30
CA SER A 12 -51.89 23.25 7.04
C SER A 12 -51.39 21.90 6.50
N SER A 13 -51.12 20.89 7.33
CA SER A 13 -52.07 20.00 8.06
C SER A 13 -52.68 18.88 7.20
N ALA A 14 -52.16 17.67 7.33
CA ALA A 14 -52.93 16.43 7.22
C ALA A 14 -52.22 15.31 8.00
N ARG A 15 -52.88 14.86 9.07
CA ARG A 15 -52.58 13.65 9.86
C ARG A 15 -53.20 12.44 9.17
N THR A 16 -52.49 11.32 9.13
CA THR A 16 -53.11 9.98 9.08
C THR A 16 -52.36 9.05 10.01
N SER A 17 -53.10 8.60 11.01
CA SER A 17 -52.83 7.56 11.99
C SER A 17 -52.75 6.18 11.33
N ILE A 18 -51.77 5.37 11.71
CA ILE A 18 -51.78 3.92 11.48
C ILE A 18 -51.77 3.28 12.87
N ASP A 19 -52.90 2.70 13.22
CA ASP A 19 -53.11 1.86 14.39
C ASP A 19 -52.51 0.46 14.18
N ARG A 20 -52.16 -0.13 15.32
CA ARG A 20 -51.67 -1.49 15.50
C ARG A 20 -52.82 -2.48 15.39
N ASP A 21 -52.53 -3.66 14.85
CA ASP A 21 -53.19 -4.90 15.28
C ASP A 21 -52.12 -5.98 15.43
N ASP A 22 -52.02 -6.47 16.67
CA ASP A 22 -51.35 -7.69 17.06
C ASP A 22 -52.17 -8.88 16.53
N ASP A 23 -51.51 -9.89 15.93
CA ASP A 23 -52.08 -11.23 16.02
C ASP A 23 -51.00 -12.31 16.09
N ILE A 24 -51.17 -13.14 17.11
CA ILE A 24 -50.34 -14.24 17.56
C ILE A 24 -50.86 -15.49 16.87
N SER A 25 -50.02 -16.21 16.13
CA SER A 25 -50.35 -17.58 15.73
C SER A 25 -49.12 -18.49 15.70
N GLU A 26 -49.22 -19.55 16.49
CA GLU A 26 -48.28 -20.65 16.71
C GLU A 26 -47.81 -21.35 15.41
N PRO A 27 -46.60 -21.94 15.39
CA PRO A 27 -46.20 -22.85 14.33
C PRO A 27 -46.80 -24.25 14.54
N ARG A 28 -47.61 -24.69 13.56
CA ARG A 28 -48.11 -26.06 13.40
C ARG A 28 -46.96 -27.06 13.25
N SER A 29 -47.00 -28.10 14.06
CA SER A 29 -46.30 -29.38 13.89
C SER A 29 -46.70 -30.04 12.57
N LEU A 30 -45.71 -30.43 11.77
CA LEU A 30 -45.86 -31.29 10.60
C LEU A 30 -44.96 -32.50 10.80
N ASP A 31 -45.56 -33.58 11.30
CA ASP A 31 -45.03 -34.93 11.22
C ASP A 31 -45.17 -35.42 9.78
N ILE A 32 -44.04 -35.65 9.09
CA ILE A 32 -44.01 -36.50 7.88
C ILE A 32 -42.75 -37.38 7.92
N ALA A 33 -43.03 -38.65 8.22
CA ALA A 33 -42.46 -39.91 7.71
C ALA A 33 -40.95 -40.00 7.40
N LEU A 34 -40.31 -40.85 8.21
CA LEU A 34 -39.07 -41.58 7.89
C LEU A 34 -39.20 -42.37 6.58
N GLU A 35 -38.43 -41.98 5.58
CA GLU A 35 -38.09 -42.85 4.45
C GLU A 35 -36.57 -43.04 4.40
N ASN A 36 -36.16 -44.27 4.71
CA ASN A 36 -34.79 -44.74 4.67
C ASN A 36 -34.28 -44.70 3.22
N ASN A 37 -33.39 -43.76 2.91
CA ASN A 37 -32.57 -43.83 1.73
C ASN A 37 -31.08 -43.68 2.06
N HIS A 38 -30.38 -44.75 1.68
CA HIS A 38 -28.97 -45.03 1.79
C HIS A 38 -28.17 -43.93 1.04
N MET A 39 -27.49 -43.05 1.79
CA MET A 39 -26.53 -42.08 1.23
C MET A 39 -25.12 -42.66 1.31
N PRO A 40 -24.36 -42.66 0.19
CA PRO A 40 -23.01 -43.19 0.15
C PRO A 40 -21.99 -42.25 0.81
N GLU A 41 -21.00 -42.90 1.40
CA GLU A 41 -19.67 -42.46 1.80
C GLU A 41 -19.33 -40.96 1.78
N SER A 42 -18.90 -40.52 2.96
CA SER A 42 -18.13 -39.32 3.24
C SER A 42 -17.17 -38.91 2.13
N LEU A 43 -17.53 -37.88 1.37
CA LEU A 43 -16.58 -37.02 0.67
C LEU A 43 -15.79 -36.26 1.74
N THR A 44 -14.69 -36.88 2.17
CA THR A 44 -13.64 -36.22 2.93
C THR A 44 -13.11 -35.06 2.10
N PHE A 45 -13.54 -33.85 2.44
CA PHE A 45 -12.92 -32.62 1.94
C PHE A 45 -11.47 -32.62 2.42
N LYS A 46 -10.57 -33.07 1.53
CA LYS A 46 -9.13 -32.94 1.74
C LYS A 46 -8.83 -31.47 1.97
N LYS A 47 -8.35 -31.19 3.17
CA LYS A 47 -7.77 -29.92 3.60
C LYS A 47 -6.89 -29.39 2.46
N PRO A 48 -7.11 -28.18 1.92
CA PRO A 48 -6.30 -27.69 0.83
C PRO A 48 -4.84 -27.68 1.27
N GLU A 49 -4.03 -28.41 0.49
CA GLU A 49 -2.59 -28.50 0.66
C GLU A 49 -1.98 -27.10 0.70
N ARG A 50 -0.96 -26.97 1.56
CA ARG A 50 -0.17 -25.77 1.80
C ARG A 50 0.08 -25.02 0.49
N ILE A 51 -0.56 -23.86 0.30
CA ILE A 51 -0.14 -22.91 -0.73
C ILE A 51 1.25 -22.41 -0.31
N ILE A 52 2.25 -22.79 -1.10
CA ILE A 52 3.67 -22.47 -0.95
C ILE A 52 3.88 -21.05 -1.48
N ASP A 53 3.46 -20.04 -0.71
CA ASP A 53 3.54 -18.62 -1.12
C ASP A 53 4.98 -18.09 -1.26
N TYR A 54 5.98 -18.75 -0.68
CA TYR A 54 7.37 -18.29 -0.71
C TYR A 54 8.08 -18.59 -2.04
N GLU A 55 7.71 -19.67 -2.73
CA GLU A 55 8.28 -19.97 -4.05
C GLU A 55 7.69 -19.06 -5.14
N LEU A 56 6.48 -18.53 -4.94
CA LEU A 56 5.84 -17.65 -5.93
C LEU A 56 6.52 -16.27 -6.01
N ASP A 57 7.06 -15.77 -4.91
CA ASP A 57 7.85 -14.54 -4.90
C ASP A 57 9.19 -14.72 -5.64
N HIS A 58 9.82 -15.90 -5.60
CA HIS A 58 11.06 -16.16 -6.35
C HIS A 58 10.84 -16.58 -7.82
N HIS A 59 9.77 -17.32 -8.14
CA HIS A 59 9.53 -17.83 -9.50
C HIS A 59 8.85 -16.82 -10.43
N ILE A 60 7.95 -15.95 -9.95
CA ILE A 60 7.40 -14.87 -10.80
C ILE A 60 8.48 -13.83 -11.12
N ILE A 61 9.38 -13.55 -10.16
CA ILE A 61 10.50 -12.62 -10.35
C ILE A 61 11.59 -13.24 -11.26
N SER A 62 11.84 -14.55 -11.18
CA SER A 62 12.82 -15.23 -12.05
C SER A 62 12.35 -15.41 -13.50
N SER A 63 11.05 -15.29 -13.79
CA SER A 63 10.51 -15.38 -15.16
C SER A 63 10.67 -14.07 -15.96
N SER A 64 11.05 -12.98 -15.29
CA SER A 64 11.48 -11.75 -15.97
C SER A 64 12.92 -11.91 -16.45
N ARG A 65 13.17 -12.79 -17.42
CA ARG A 65 14.39 -12.73 -18.22
C ARG A 65 14.39 -11.37 -18.91
N CYS A 66 15.16 -10.45 -18.35
CA CYS A 66 15.53 -9.19 -18.95
C CYS A 66 16.21 -9.51 -20.30
N VAL A 67 15.43 -9.46 -21.38
CA VAL A 67 15.96 -9.47 -22.74
C VAL A 67 16.72 -8.16 -22.89
N LYS A 68 18.04 -8.26 -23.13
CA LYS A 68 18.88 -7.12 -23.47
C LYS A 68 18.48 -6.61 -24.85
N GLU A 69 17.49 -5.73 -24.89
CA GLU A 69 17.18 -4.96 -26.09
C GLU A 69 17.92 -3.63 -25.98
N TYR A 70 19.01 -3.49 -26.76
CA TYR A 70 19.70 -2.22 -26.93
C TYR A 70 18.81 -1.30 -27.77
N VAL A 71 18.21 -0.29 -27.14
CA VAL A 71 17.61 0.83 -27.86
C VAL A 71 18.20 2.12 -27.32
N SER A 72 19.15 2.65 -28.09
CA SER A 72 19.52 4.07 -28.09
C SER A 72 18.33 4.85 -28.63
N ASP A 73 17.69 5.63 -27.77
CA ASP A 73 17.37 7.05 -27.99
C ASP A 73 16.49 7.53 -26.85
N SER A 74 17.00 8.50 -26.09
CA SER A 74 16.29 9.15 -24.97
C SER A 74 15.14 9.99 -25.52
N ASN A 75 14.02 9.34 -25.81
CA ASN A 75 12.80 10.01 -26.18
C ASN A 75 12.25 10.70 -24.93
N ALA A 76 12.09 12.03 -24.95
CA ALA A 76 11.70 12.83 -23.79
C ALA A 76 10.41 12.32 -23.10
N ASN A 77 9.53 11.66 -23.86
CA ASN A 77 8.25 11.12 -23.41
C ASN A 77 8.31 9.68 -22.86
N MET A 78 9.48 9.05 -22.87
CA MET A 78 9.68 7.70 -22.35
C MET A 78 10.08 7.79 -20.87
N ILE A 79 9.26 7.18 -20.00
CA ILE A 79 9.62 6.93 -18.61
C ILE A 79 10.19 5.52 -18.58
N SER A 80 11.44 5.37 -18.16
CA SER A 80 12.08 4.07 -17.99
C SER A 80 12.82 4.02 -16.67
N LEU A 81 12.76 2.87 -16.01
CA LEU A 81 13.58 2.51 -14.83
C LEU A 81 14.54 1.37 -15.20
N ASP A 82 14.99 1.36 -16.45
CA ASP A 82 15.88 0.31 -16.93
C ASP A 82 17.29 0.49 -16.32
N HIS A 83 17.94 -0.63 -15.97
CA HIS A 83 19.31 -0.70 -15.42
C HIS A 83 19.51 -0.29 -13.96
N ILE A 84 18.50 -0.39 -13.10
CA ILE A 84 18.70 -0.21 -11.66
C ILE A 84 19.46 -1.42 -11.09
N ASP A 85 20.64 -1.15 -10.53
CA ASP A 85 21.34 -2.13 -9.72
C ASP A 85 20.65 -2.26 -8.36
N ILE A 86 19.75 -3.24 -8.23
CA ILE A 86 19.03 -3.56 -6.99
C ILE A 86 20.03 -3.81 -5.84
N LYS A 87 21.25 -4.27 -6.13
CA LYS A 87 22.27 -4.50 -5.11
C LYS A 87 22.90 -3.21 -4.60
N ALA A 88 22.82 -2.11 -5.35
CA ALA A 88 23.34 -0.81 -4.94
C ALA A 88 22.35 -0.05 -4.03
N ILE A 89 21.10 -0.51 -3.90
CA ILE A 89 20.10 0.11 -3.02
C ILE A 89 20.58 0.07 -1.57
N LYS A 90 20.55 1.24 -0.92
CA LYS A 90 20.96 1.41 0.49
C LYS A 90 19.75 1.48 1.40
N ALA A 91 19.94 1.09 2.65
CA ALA A 91 18.96 1.30 3.70
C ALA A 91 18.70 2.81 3.88
N ASN A 92 17.44 3.18 4.09
CA ASN A 92 17.09 4.55 4.47
C ASN A 92 17.26 4.70 5.98
N THR A 93 18.34 5.34 6.40
CA THR A 93 18.70 5.56 7.81
C THR A 93 18.26 6.92 8.35
N LEU A 94 17.53 7.70 7.55
CA LEU A 94 17.07 9.03 7.97
C LEU A 94 15.99 8.90 9.05
N THR A 95 16.07 9.78 10.04
CA THR A 95 15.03 9.91 11.06
C THR A 95 13.75 10.52 10.47
N PRO A 96 12.57 10.32 11.10
CA PRO A 96 11.32 10.94 10.66
C PRO A 96 11.47 12.44 10.37
N ARG A 97 12.10 13.19 11.28
CA ARG A 97 12.26 14.65 11.15
C ARG A 97 13.25 15.04 10.06
N GLU A 98 14.27 14.23 9.81
CA GLU A 98 15.20 14.48 8.70
C GLU A 98 14.55 14.27 7.34
N GLN A 99 13.60 13.34 7.24
CA GLN A 99 12.82 13.14 6.03
C GLN A 99 11.81 14.28 5.82
N GLU A 100 11.11 14.70 6.87
CA GLU A 100 10.11 15.77 6.81
C GLU A 100 10.69 17.16 6.58
N LYS A 101 11.95 17.40 6.99
CA LYS A 101 12.56 18.73 6.99
C LYS A 101 12.44 19.31 5.59
N THR A 102 11.44 20.17 5.44
CA THR A 102 11.22 21.06 4.31
C THR A 102 12.20 22.21 4.49
N GLY A 103 12.86 22.66 3.42
CA GLY A 103 13.82 23.75 3.48
C GLY A 103 13.17 25.06 3.90
N ARG A 104 13.01 25.29 5.21
CA ARG A 104 12.77 26.60 5.81
C ARG A 104 14.10 27.24 6.25
N ASN A 105 15.17 27.07 5.50
CA ASN A 105 16.34 27.95 5.59
C ASN A 105 16.26 29.00 4.46
N LYS A 106 15.42 30.02 4.69
CA LYS A 106 15.67 31.35 4.11
C LYS A 106 16.92 31.91 4.81
N GLY A 107 18.10 31.55 4.34
CA GLY A 107 19.34 32.13 4.86
C GLY A 107 20.55 31.24 4.65
N LYS A 108 21.26 31.48 3.54
CA LYS A 108 22.71 31.29 3.37
C LYS A 108 23.35 30.15 4.18
N GLU A 109 23.33 28.93 3.64
CA GLU A 109 24.52 28.07 3.72
C GLU A 109 24.53 27.07 2.57
N LYS A 110 25.62 27.10 1.82
CA LYS A 110 25.86 26.37 0.58
C LYS A 110 26.50 25.05 0.97
N GLY A 111 25.68 24.02 1.20
CA GLY A 111 26.15 22.71 1.65
C GLY A 111 25.11 21.62 1.50
N SER A 112 24.76 21.30 0.25
CA SER A 112 24.18 20.04 -0.29
C SER A 112 23.61 18.98 0.67
N LEU A 113 22.73 19.34 1.60
CA LEU A 113 21.84 18.38 2.27
C LEU A 113 20.49 18.46 1.56
N LEU A 114 20.34 17.63 0.52
CA LEU A 114 19.17 17.66 -0.35
C LEU A 114 17.93 17.15 0.40
N LEU A 115 16.88 17.96 0.35
CA LEU A 115 15.62 17.80 1.05
C LEU A 115 14.77 16.79 0.27
N VAL A 116 14.85 15.50 0.65
CA VAL A 116 14.28 14.39 -0.12
C VAL A 116 12.78 14.53 -0.33
N ASP A 117 12.03 14.95 0.69
CA ASP A 117 10.56 15.05 0.57
C ASP A 117 10.13 16.34 -0.13
N GLN A 118 10.96 17.39 -0.11
CA GLN A 118 10.66 18.64 -0.81
C GLN A 118 10.70 18.45 -2.33
N SER A 119 11.67 17.70 -2.86
CA SER A 119 11.70 17.39 -4.30
C SER A 119 10.48 16.58 -4.71
N ILE A 120 10.03 15.63 -3.88
CA ILE A 120 8.79 14.87 -4.12
C ILE A 120 7.57 15.81 -4.14
N GLN A 121 7.42 16.69 -3.13
CA GLN A 121 6.31 17.63 -3.07
C GLN A 121 6.30 18.58 -4.29
N GLU A 122 7.48 19.08 -4.71
CA GLU A 122 7.59 19.89 -5.93
C GLU A 122 7.20 19.08 -7.17
N ALA A 123 7.66 17.84 -7.29
CA ALA A 123 7.34 16.97 -8.43
C ALA A 123 5.84 16.68 -8.51
N ILE A 124 5.20 16.38 -7.38
CA ILE A 124 3.76 16.16 -7.28
C ILE A 124 2.98 17.44 -7.64
N HIS A 125 3.41 18.60 -7.13
CA HIS A 125 2.82 19.87 -7.53
C HIS A 125 2.96 20.12 -9.04
N CYS A 126 4.12 19.83 -9.63
CA CYS A 126 4.32 19.92 -11.08
C CYS A 126 3.39 18.95 -11.83
N LEU A 127 3.25 17.71 -11.35
CA LEU A 127 2.39 16.69 -11.95
C LEU A 127 0.92 17.15 -12.01
N PHE A 128 0.38 17.65 -10.90
CA PHE A 128 -1.01 18.13 -10.83
C PHE A 128 -1.25 19.45 -11.56
N ASN A 129 -0.20 20.23 -11.84
CA ASN A 129 -0.28 21.44 -12.67
C ASN A 129 0.03 21.18 -14.16
N ASN A 130 -0.10 19.93 -14.61
CA ASN A 130 0.17 19.51 -16.00
C ASN A 130 1.61 19.78 -16.49
N GLN A 131 2.57 19.97 -15.57
CA GLN A 131 3.99 20.15 -15.88
C GLN A 131 4.71 18.78 -15.85
N PHE A 132 4.21 17.82 -16.64
CA PHE A 132 4.64 16.42 -16.61
C PHE A 132 6.15 16.24 -16.82
N MET A 133 6.74 16.98 -17.76
CA MET A 133 8.18 16.91 -18.04
C MET A 133 9.03 17.40 -16.87
N LYS A 134 8.57 18.42 -16.15
CA LYS A 134 9.24 18.93 -14.96
C LYS A 134 9.13 17.93 -13.81
N ALA A 135 7.93 17.38 -13.58
CA ALA A 135 7.71 16.34 -12.58
C ALA A 135 8.60 15.11 -12.82
N LYS A 136 8.59 14.59 -14.07
CA LYS A 136 9.43 13.47 -14.52
C LYS A 136 10.90 13.72 -14.21
N LYS A 137 11.44 14.88 -14.61
CA LYS A 137 12.84 15.25 -14.38
C LYS A 137 13.20 15.28 -12.90
N ILE A 138 12.28 15.67 -12.02
CA ILE A 138 12.54 15.68 -10.57
C ILE A 138 12.55 14.24 -10.04
N PHE A 139 11.55 13.42 -10.39
CA PHE A 139 11.51 12.02 -9.96
C PHE A 139 12.72 11.21 -10.45
N GLU A 140 13.17 11.41 -11.70
CA GLU A 140 14.31 10.68 -12.29
C GLU A 140 15.64 10.90 -11.55
N GLN A 141 15.81 12.02 -10.85
CA GLN A 141 17.08 12.35 -10.18
C GLN A 141 17.49 11.32 -9.12
N GLN A 142 16.50 10.71 -8.45
CA GLN A 142 16.74 9.77 -7.35
C GLN A 142 16.02 8.44 -7.51
N ALA A 143 15.27 8.23 -8.59
CA ALA A 143 14.48 7.02 -8.79
C ALA A 143 15.30 5.71 -8.80
N SER A 144 16.61 5.78 -9.04
CA SER A 144 17.48 4.60 -8.98
C SER A 144 17.90 4.19 -7.57
N GLN A 145 17.67 5.04 -6.57
CA GLN A 145 18.14 4.84 -5.19
C GLN A 145 17.03 4.97 -4.15
N ASP A 146 16.02 5.81 -4.42
CA ASP A 146 14.91 6.08 -3.52
C ASP A 146 13.59 5.52 -4.08
N PRO A 147 12.92 4.60 -3.36
CA PRO A 147 11.68 4.00 -3.83
C PRO A 147 10.55 5.02 -3.98
N LEU A 148 10.52 6.12 -3.22
CA LEU A 148 9.46 7.12 -3.33
C LEU A 148 9.57 7.92 -4.63
N HIS A 149 10.78 8.33 -5.03
CA HIS A 149 11.03 8.93 -6.35
C HIS A 149 10.68 7.95 -7.50
N ALA A 150 11.06 6.68 -7.35
CA ALA A 150 10.70 5.64 -8.32
C ALA A 150 9.17 5.46 -8.42
N GLN A 151 8.47 5.51 -7.28
CA GLN A 151 7.00 5.44 -7.21
C GLN A 151 6.32 6.61 -7.90
N GLY A 152 6.93 7.81 -7.87
CA GLY A 152 6.47 8.95 -8.66
C GLY A 152 6.44 8.65 -10.16
N LEU A 153 7.53 8.08 -10.71
CA LEU A 153 7.59 7.63 -12.11
C LEU A 153 6.61 6.49 -12.40
N GLY A 154 6.50 5.52 -11.49
CA GLY A 154 5.51 4.44 -11.58
C GLY A 154 4.08 4.97 -11.65
N SER A 155 3.74 5.93 -10.81
CA SER A 155 2.41 6.57 -10.77
C SER A 155 2.11 7.36 -12.04
N MET A 156 3.11 8.07 -12.60
CA MET A 156 2.95 8.74 -13.89
C MET A 156 2.66 7.75 -15.02
N MET A 157 3.37 6.62 -15.06
CA MET A 157 3.15 5.57 -16.05
C MET A 157 1.82 4.84 -15.85
N PHE A 158 1.43 4.62 -14.60
CA PHE A 158 0.10 4.11 -14.24
C PHE A 158 -1.00 5.02 -14.79
N LEU A 159 -0.94 6.34 -14.53
CA LEU A 159 -1.91 7.30 -15.05
C LEU A 159 -1.95 7.26 -16.58
N LYS A 160 -0.78 7.24 -17.23
CA LYS A 160 -0.68 7.12 -18.69
C LYS A 160 -1.34 5.84 -19.21
N ALA A 161 -1.13 4.70 -18.56
CA ALA A 161 -1.73 3.43 -18.94
C ALA A 161 -3.25 3.43 -18.79
N VAL A 162 -3.76 3.95 -17.67
CA VAL A 162 -5.21 4.07 -17.41
C VAL A 162 -5.88 4.97 -18.44
N MET A 163 -5.26 6.10 -18.80
CA MET A 163 -5.84 7.06 -19.74
C MET A 163 -5.73 6.63 -21.22
N ALA A 164 -4.65 5.95 -21.60
CA ALA A 164 -4.39 5.61 -23.00
C ALA A 164 -5.11 4.33 -23.46
N HIS A 165 -5.54 3.47 -22.54
CA HIS A 165 -6.12 2.14 -22.82
C HIS A 165 -5.26 1.31 -23.80
N ASN A 166 -3.95 1.56 -23.83
CA ASN A 166 -3.02 0.91 -24.74
C ASN A 166 -2.31 -0.23 -24.01
N ARG A 167 -2.45 -1.45 -24.52
CA ARG A 167 -1.86 -2.65 -23.94
C ARG A 167 -0.34 -2.55 -23.72
N LYS A 168 0.41 -2.00 -24.67
CA LYS A 168 1.86 -1.83 -24.55
C LYS A 168 2.20 -0.88 -23.39
N VAL A 169 1.48 0.23 -23.28
CA VAL A 169 1.66 1.20 -22.19
C VAL A 169 1.33 0.58 -20.84
N THR A 170 0.29 -0.26 -20.77
CA THR A 170 -0.06 -1.02 -19.56
C THR A 170 1.03 -2.00 -19.16
N GLU A 171 1.60 -2.74 -20.12
CA GLU A 171 2.71 -3.67 -19.87
C GLU A 171 3.96 -2.92 -19.38
N ASP A 172 4.28 -1.78 -20.00
CA ASP A 172 5.40 -0.90 -19.58
C ASP A 172 5.17 -0.36 -18.15
N ALA A 173 3.95 0.08 -17.83
CA ALA A 173 3.60 0.57 -16.50
C ALA A 173 3.73 -0.54 -15.44
N ILE A 174 3.27 -1.76 -15.73
CA ILE A 174 3.43 -2.91 -14.84
C ILE A 174 4.91 -3.23 -14.62
N LYS A 175 5.74 -3.17 -15.67
CA LYS A 175 7.19 -3.39 -15.56
C LYS A 175 7.83 -2.37 -14.62
N ILE A 176 7.51 -1.09 -14.79
CA ILE A 176 8.04 0.01 -13.97
C ILE A 176 7.59 -0.14 -12.51
N LEU A 177 6.32 -0.41 -12.25
CA LEU A 177 5.80 -0.64 -10.90
C LEU A 177 6.41 -1.89 -10.24
N THR A 178 6.72 -2.92 -11.02
CA THR A 178 7.46 -4.09 -10.53
C THR A 178 8.87 -3.70 -10.11
N THR A 179 9.54 -2.82 -10.86
CA THR A 179 10.85 -2.29 -10.47
C THR A 179 10.75 -1.46 -9.19
N VAL A 180 9.73 -0.61 -9.02
CA VAL A 180 9.50 0.14 -7.77
C VAL A 180 9.33 -0.83 -6.58
N TYR A 181 8.50 -1.86 -6.74
CA TYR A 181 8.32 -2.92 -5.74
C TYR A 181 9.66 -3.57 -5.34
N GLN A 182 10.54 -3.83 -6.32
CA GLN A 182 11.85 -4.43 -6.09
C GLN A 182 12.79 -3.48 -5.35
N ILE A 183 12.83 -2.19 -5.71
CA ILE A 183 13.64 -1.18 -5.01
C ILE A 183 13.20 -1.07 -3.55
N ALA A 184 11.89 -0.96 -3.30
CA ALA A 184 11.34 -0.87 -1.95
C ALA A 184 11.65 -2.12 -1.13
N THR A 185 11.51 -3.31 -1.73
CA THR A 185 11.86 -4.58 -1.07
C THR A 185 13.35 -4.65 -0.74
N ALA A 186 14.23 -4.26 -1.67
CA ALA A 186 15.66 -4.22 -1.41
C ALA A 186 16.02 -3.24 -0.29
N GLN A 187 15.38 -2.07 -0.23
CA GLN A 187 15.59 -1.12 0.85
C GLN A 187 15.18 -1.69 2.22
N ILE A 188 14.04 -2.39 2.30
CA ILE A 188 13.58 -3.09 3.51
C ILE A 188 14.59 -4.17 3.93
N ASP A 189 15.01 -5.01 2.98
CA ASP A 189 15.95 -6.10 3.25
C ASP A 189 17.29 -5.56 3.78
N ARG A 190 17.81 -4.47 3.21
CA ARG A 190 19.07 -3.85 3.65
C ARG A 190 18.95 -3.21 5.04
N ALA A 191 17.83 -2.59 5.34
CA ALA A 191 17.60 -2.00 6.65
C ALA A 191 17.44 -3.07 7.75
N THR A 192 16.86 -4.22 7.41
CA THR A 192 16.62 -5.33 8.37
C THR A 192 17.83 -6.24 8.55
N GLN A 193 18.76 -6.30 7.59
CA GLN A 193 19.99 -7.10 7.69
C GLN A 193 20.94 -6.64 8.81
N HIS A 194 20.91 -5.37 9.22
CA HIS A 194 21.85 -4.81 10.19
C HIS A 194 21.29 -4.64 11.61
N HIS A 195 19.97 -4.80 11.82
CA HIS A 195 19.27 -4.57 13.11
C HIS A 195 18.80 -5.86 13.80
N ILE A 196 19.51 -6.97 13.64
CA ILE A 196 19.05 -8.28 14.12
C ILE A 196 19.24 -8.40 15.64
N GLY A 197 18.29 -7.86 16.39
CA GLY A 197 17.78 -8.52 17.59
C GLY A 197 16.65 -9.46 17.19
N ASP A 198 16.66 -10.70 17.69
CA ASP A 198 15.68 -11.76 17.39
C ASP A 198 14.21 -11.33 17.56
N THR A 199 13.96 -10.27 18.33
CA THR A 199 12.61 -9.77 18.69
C THR A 199 11.87 -9.14 17.50
N VAL A 200 12.54 -8.34 16.67
CA VAL A 200 11.91 -7.69 15.52
C VAL A 200 11.63 -8.74 14.44
N LEU A 201 12.59 -9.64 14.19
CA LEU A 201 12.42 -10.75 13.26
C LEU A 201 11.28 -11.70 13.72
N HIS A 202 11.16 -11.98 15.01
CA HIS A 202 10.03 -12.73 15.58
C HIS A 202 8.69 -12.03 15.40
N TYR A 203 8.63 -10.70 15.55
CA TYR A 203 7.41 -9.94 15.31
C TYR A 203 6.99 -9.95 13.83
N PHE A 204 7.94 -9.69 12.92
CA PHE A 204 7.68 -9.74 11.48
C PHE A 204 7.30 -11.13 11.01
N SER A 205 8.00 -12.16 11.47
CA SER A 205 7.66 -13.55 11.18
C SER A 205 6.31 -13.93 11.79
N ALA A 206 5.99 -13.50 13.01
CA ALA A 206 4.68 -13.72 13.62
C ALA A 206 3.56 -13.04 12.85
N CYS A 207 3.70 -11.77 12.44
CA CYS A 207 2.71 -11.06 11.62
C CYS A 207 2.57 -11.69 10.24
N ARG A 208 3.67 -12.09 9.61
CA ARG A 208 3.67 -12.77 8.31
C ARG A 208 3.02 -14.15 8.40
N GLN A 209 3.31 -14.91 9.45
CA GLN A 209 2.76 -16.25 9.67
C GLN A 209 1.28 -16.19 10.07
N TYR A 210 0.88 -15.17 10.82
CA TYR A 210 -0.51 -14.91 11.18
C TYR A 210 -1.34 -14.54 9.95
N MET A 211 -0.80 -13.69 9.06
CA MET A 211 -1.45 -13.36 7.78
C MET A 211 -1.43 -14.51 6.76
N ARG A 212 -0.41 -15.39 6.81
CA ARG A 212 -0.37 -16.61 5.99
C ARG A 212 -1.47 -17.61 6.36
N LEU A 213 -1.92 -17.63 7.61
CA LEU A 213 -2.93 -18.57 8.09
C LEU A 213 -4.38 -18.11 7.85
N SER A 214 -4.62 -16.97 7.18
CA SER A 214 -5.96 -16.41 6.96
C SER A 214 -6.80 -16.31 8.25
N LYS A 215 -6.13 -16.11 9.39
CA LYS A 215 -6.78 -15.79 10.66
C LYS A 215 -6.98 -14.28 10.74
N ALA A 216 -8.16 -13.84 11.18
CA ALA A 216 -8.49 -12.42 11.36
C ALA A 216 -7.41 -11.72 12.18
N LEU A 217 -6.82 -10.64 11.64
CA LEU A 217 -5.70 -9.87 12.21
C LEU A 217 -5.83 -9.74 13.74
N PRO A 218 -4.76 -9.81 14.55
CA PRO A 218 -4.90 -9.60 15.98
C PRO A 218 -5.41 -8.17 16.19
N THR A 219 -6.69 -8.03 16.51
CA THR A 219 -7.34 -6.73 16.75
C THR A 219 -6.85 -6.12 18.07
N HIS A 220 -6.20 -6.91 18.91
CA HIS A 220 -5.78 -6.54 20.26
C HIS A 220 -4.26 -6.37 20.38
N ILE A 221 -3.69 -5.46 19.60
CA ILE A 221 -2.30 -5.02 19.84
C ILE A 221 -2.35 -4.06 21.03
N LYS A 222 -1.77 -4.47 22.16
CA LYS A 222 -1.65 -3.59 23.32
C LYS A 222 -0.66 -2.48 22.96
N PRO A 223 -1.03 -1.19 23.10
CA PRO A 223 -0.10 -0.09 22.93
C PRO A 223 1.13 -0.31 23.80
N ILE A 224 2.32 0.03 23.30
CA ILE A 224 3.52 -0.03 24.13
C ILE A 224 3.37 0.98 25.26
N LYS A 225 3.52 0.51 26.50
CA LYS A 225 3.59 1.39 27.66
C LYS A 225 4.82 2.29 27.50
N GLN A 226 4.63 3.60 27.54
CA GLN A 226 5.65 4.64 27.36
C GLN A 226 6.98 4.34 28.09
N LYS A 227 6.92 3.85 29.34
CA LYS A 227 8.10 3.45 30.12
C LYS A 227 9.01 2.42 29.43
N ASN A 228 8.48 1.50 28.62
CA ASN A 228 9.25 0.47 27.92
C ASN A 228 9.92 0.98 26.64
N LEU A 229 9.37 2.03 26.03
CA LEU A 229 9.97 2.70 24.87
C LEU A 229 11.13 3.60 25.33
N GLU A 230 10.92 4.32 26.44
CA GLU A 230 11.95 5.14 27.09
C GLU A 230 13.12 4.30 27.64
N THR A 231 12.87 3.07 28.13
CA THR A 231 13.94 2.13 28.56
C THR A 231 14.60 1.34 27.43
N HIS A 232 14.33 1.64 26.14
CA HIS A 232 14.92 0.94 24.98
C HIS A 232 14.70 -0.59 24.98
N LYS A 233 13.65 -1.09 25.64
CA LYS A 233 13.37 -2.53 25.68
C LYS A 233 12.79 -3.08 24.38
N VAL A 234 12.28 -2.22 23.50
CA VAL A 234 11.75 -2.59 22.19
C VAL A 234 12.18 -1.54 21.18
N GLU A 235 13.02 -1.92 20.21
CA GLU A 235 13.41 -1.03 19.12
C GLU A 235 12.23 -0.84 18.16
N PRO A 236 11.77 0.40 17.92
CA PRO A 236 10.76 0.68 16.91
C PRO A 236 11.32 0.42 15.51
N ILE A 237 10.43 0.06 14.58
CA ILE A 237 10.81 -0.08 13.17
C ILE A 237 11.28 1.28 12.66
N SER A 238 12.41 1.31 11.96
CA SER A 238 12.92 2.57 11.42
C SER A 238 11.93 3.16 10.41
N ASN A 239 11.80 4.48 10.42
CA ASN A 239 10.83 5.15 9.57
C ASN A 239 11.09 4.94 8.08
N GLY A 240 12.36 4.79 7.67
CA GLY A 240 12.72 4.39 6.32
C GLY A 240 12.13 3.04 5.89
N VAL A 241 12.04 2.06 6.80
CA VAL A 241 11.39 0.76 6.53
C VAL A 241 9.88 0.92 6.41
N LEU A 242 9.25 1.74 7.25
CA LEU A 242 7.82 2.02 7.18
C LEU A 242 7.45 2.68 5.85
N ARG A 243 8.20 3.70 5.43
CA ARG A 243 8.09 4.35 4.12
C ARG A 243 8.17 3.35 2.98
N ALA A 244 9.20 2.50 2.98
CA ALA A 244 9.40 1.51 1.93
C ALA A 244 8.23 0.49 1.88
N HIS A 245 7.65 0.12 3.03
CA HIS A 245 6.46 -0.72 3.04
C HIS A 245 5.22 -0.03 2.46
N VAL A 246 5.00 1.25 2.76
CA VAL A 246 3.91 2.03 2.14
C VAL A 246 4.10 2.09 0.62
N VAL A 247 5.30 2.45 0.15
CA VAL A 247 5.61 2.48 -1.30
C VAL A 247 5.42 1.12 -1.96
N LYS A 248 5.89 0.05 -1.32
CA LYS A 248 5.70 -1.33 -1.80
C LYS A 248 4.22 -1.68 -1.92
N ALA A 249 3.40 -1.25 -0.97
CA ALA A 249 1.96 -1.48 -0.98
C ALA A 249 1.28 -0.71 -2.12
N GLU A 250 1.58 0.58 -2.27
CA GLU A 250 1.04 1.44 -3.32
C GLU A 250 1.38 0.93 -4.73
N ALA A 251 2.62 0.50 -4.96
CA ALA A 251 3.00 -0.12 -6.24
C ALA A 251 2.16 -1.37 -6.53
N CYS A 252 1.91 -2.20 -5.52
CA CYS A 252 1.04 -3.37 -5.65
C CYS A 252 -0.42 -2.99 -5.93
N LEU A 253 -0.97 -1.95 -5.29
CA LEU A 253 -2.33 -1.48 -5.58
C LEU A 253 -2.46 -0.99 -7.02
N GLN A 254 -1.51 -0.19 -7.50
CA GLN A 254 -1.49 0.28 -8.89
C GLN A 254 -1.36 -0.88 -9.89
N MET A 255 -0.49 -1.88 -9.63
CA MET A 255 -0.42 -3.09 -10.45
C MET A 255 -1.74 -3.88 -10.42
N ALA A 256 -2.39 -4.00 -9.26
CA ALA A 256 -3.66 -4.70 -9.13
C ALA A 256 -4.75 -4.06 -10.00
N VAL A 257 -4.85 -2.72 -9.98
CA VAL A 257 -5.76 -1.97 -10.86
C VAL A 257 -5.44 -2.22 -12.33
N LEU A 258 -4.17 -2.15 -12.75
CA LEU A 258 -3.80 -2.41 -14.14
C LEU A 258 -4.13 -3.84 -14.59
N TYR A 259 -3.97 -4.84 -13.72
CA TYR A 259 -4.38 -6.21 -14.03
C TYR A 259 -5.89 -6.41 -14.05
N LEU A 260 -6.63 -5.70 -13.18
CA LEU A 260 -8.09 -5.70 -13.18
C LEU A 260 -8.64 -5.17 -14.50
N LEU A 261 -8.07 -4.05 -14.98
CA LEU A 261 -8.46 -3.41 -16.24
C LEU A 261 -8.14 -4.24 -17.51
N GLN A 262 -7.39 -5.34 -17.39
CA GLN A 262 -7.17 -6.25 -18.52
C GLN A 262 -8.37 -7.17 -18.78
N GLU A 263 -9.29 -7.33 -17.82
CA GLU A 263 -10.51 -8.13 -17.94
C GLU A 263 -10.29 -9.60 -18.35
N THR A 264 -9.10 -10.15 -18.08
CA THR A 264 -8.78 -11.56 -18.31
C THR A 264 -8.77 -12.35 -17.01
N ILE A 265 -9.02 -13.67 -17.08
CA ILE A 265 -8.91 -14.57 -15.92
C ILE A 265 -7.52 -14.46 -15.27
N SER A 266 -6.46 -14.41 -16.08
CA SER A 266 -5.09 -14.21 -15.57
C SER A 266 -4.93 -12.84 -14.89
N GLY A 267 -5.53 -11.79 -15.46
CA GLY A 267 -5.58 -10.45 -14.87
C GLY A 267 -6.25 -10.46 -13.49
N TYR A 268 -7.42 -11.07 -13.34
CA TYR A 268 -8.10 -11.16 -12.03
C TYR A 268 -7.27 -11.91 -10.98
N ILE A 269 -6.61 -13.01 -11.36
CA ILE A 269 -5.72 -13.75 -10.45
C ILE A 269 -4.54 -12.86 -10.02
N LYS A 270 -3.87 -12.19 -10.97
CA LYS A 270 -2.74 -11.29 -10.67
C LYS A 270 -3.16 -10.08 -9.86
N CYS A 271 -4.36 -9.55 -10.08
CA CYS A 271 -4.97 -8.52 -9.26
C CYS A 271 -5.11 -8.98 -7.81
N GLY A 272 -5.76 -10.12 -7.56
CA GLY A 272 -5.92 -10.67 -6.21
C GLY A 272 -4.59 -10.93 -5.48
N LEU A 273 -3.58 -11.43 -6.19
CA LEU A 273 -2.23 -11.63 -5.62
C LEU A 273 -1.58 -10.30 -5.21
N ASN A 274 -1.69 -9.26 -6.04
CA ASN A 274 -1.15 -7.95 -5.71
C ASN A 274 -1.92 -7.25 -4.58
N LEU A 275 -3.25 -7.39 -4.52
CA LEU A 275 -4.05 -6.92 -3.38
C LEU A 275 -3.59 -7.58 -2.07
N ARG A 276 -3.35 -8.89 -2.08
CA ARG A 276 -2.82 -9.60 -0.91
C ARG A 276 -1.44 -9.07 -0.49
N ARG A 277 -0.55 -8.80 -1.45
CA ARG A 277 0.79 -8.22 -1.17
C ARG A 277 0.71 -6.81 -0.59
N ALA A 278 -0.18 -5.97 -1.13
CA ALA A 278 -0.44 -4.63 -0.62
C ALA A 278 -0.97 -4.69 0.81
N TYR A 279 -2.00 -5.51 1.06
CA TYR A 279 -2.58 -5.72 2.39
C TYR A 279 -1.54 -6.16 3.42
N VAL A 280 -0.64 -7.08 3.04
CA VAL A 280 0.43 -7.53 3.94
C VAL A 280 1.36 -6.39 4.32
N SER A 281 1.76 -5.57 3.35
CA SER A 281 2.66 -4.44 3.60
C SER A 281 1.98 -3.35 4.44
N TYR A 282 0.73 -3.01 4.12
CA TYR A 282 -0.07 -2.05 4.91
C TYR A 282 -0.35 -2.53 6.32
N SER A 283 -0.62 -3.83 6.51
CA SER A 283 -0.85 -4.39 7.84
C SER A 283 0.37 -4.23 8.75
N ILE A 284 1.58 -4.41 8.22
CA ILE A 284 2.82 -4.23 9.01
C ILE A 284 2.92 -2.79 9.54
N VAL A 285 2.76 -1.81 8.65
CA VAL A 285 2.89 -0.39 9.03
C VAL A 285 1.73 0.09 9.91
N TRP A 286 0.52 -0.44 9.70
CA TRP A 286 -0.64 -0.17 10.54
C TRP A 286 -0.47 -0.70 11.97
N GLN A 287 0.07 -1.91 12.11
CA GLN A 287 0.34 -2.47 13.42
C GLN A 287 1.42 -1.70 14.16
N GLU A 288 2.47 -1.24 13.45
CA GLU A 288 3.49 -0.38 14.03
C GLU A 288 2.91 0.95 14.49
N TYR A 289 2.09 1.60 13.64
CA TYR A 289 1.37 2.82 13.99
C TYR A 289 0.56 2.66 15.28
N LYS A 290 -0.23 1.57 15.38
CA LYS A 290 -1.01 1.27 16.60
C LYS A 290 -0.13 0.96 17.80
N ARG A 291 1.00 0.26 17.60
CA ARG A 291 1.95 -0.12 18.66
C ARG A 291 2.59 1.12 19.29
N THR A 292 2.93 2.13 18.50
CA THR A 292 3.54 3.39 18.95
C THR A 292 2.55 4.29 19.69
N GLY A 293 1.24 4.12 19.48
CA GLY A 293 0.20 4.77 20.28
C GLY A 293 0.26 6.30 20.17
N GLN A 294 0.24 7.01 21.29
CA GLN A 294 0.24 8.49 21.31
C GLN A 294 1.57 9.10 20.82
N LEU A 295 2.66 8.34 20.81
CA LEU A 295 3.99 8.82 20.43
C LEU A 295 4.26 8.66 18.92
N HIS A 296 3.27 8.25 18.11
CA HIS A 296 3.48 7.97 16.68
C HIS A 296 4.13 9.14 15.94
N ASN A 297 3.78 10.37 16.28
CA ASN A 297 4.37 11.55 15.66
C ASN A 297 5.88 11.67 15.88
N GLU A 298 6.45 11.10 16.95
CA GLU A 298 7.89 11.18 17.23
C GLU A 298 8.70 10.18 16.40
N TYR A 299 8.11 9.03 16.07
CA TYR A 299 8.80 7.89 15.44
C TYR A 299 8.40 7.66 13.98
N ILE A 300 7.31 8.25 13.51
CA ILE A 300 6.80 8.11 12.16
C ILE A 300 6.60 9.50 11.56
N ASP A 301 7.07 9.69 10.33
CA ASP A 301 6.87 10.96 9.66
C ASP A 301 5.41 11.17 9.22
N LYS A 302 5.01 12.43 9.09
CA LYS A 302 3.65 12.85 8.76
C LYS A 302 3.17 12.29 7.41
N ASP A 303 4.03 12.23 6.41
CA ASP A 303 3.65 11.78 5.07
C ASP A 303 3.47 10.25 5.07
N THR A 304 4.29 9.52 5.83
CA THR A 304 4.11 8.08 6.09
C THR A 304 2.83 7.81 6.88
N ILE A 305 2.54 8.58 7.94
CA ILE A 305 1.27 8.46 8.68
C ILE A 305 0.09 8.66 7.72
N SER A 306 0.18 9.67 6.86
CA SER A 306 -0.87 9.96 5.87
C SER A 306 -1.03 8.80 4.88
N GLY A 307 0.08 8.22 4.41
CA GLY A 307 0.06 7.03 3.55
C GLY A 307 -0.56 5.81 4.24
N ILE A 308 -0.25 5.57 5.51
CA ILE A 308 -0.84 4.50 6.32
C ILE A 308 -2.36 4.70 6.51
N GLN A 309 -2.81 5.94 6.67
CA GLN A 309 -4.24 6.25 6.84
C GLN A 309 -5.02 6.18 5.52
N PHE A 310 -4.34 6.41 4.40
CA PHE A 310 -4.94 6.37 3.07
C PHE A 310 -5.19 4.93 2.58
N GLY A 311 -4.24 4.02 2.80
CA GLY A 311 -4.30 2.61 2.35
C GLY A 311 -5.06 1.68 3.29
#